data_AF-A0A3D6EK14-F1
#
_entry.id   AF-A0A3D6EK14-F1
#
_cell.length_a   1.000
_cell.length_b   1.000
_cell.length_c   1.000
_cell.angle_alpha   90.00
_cell.angle_beta   90.00
_cell.angle_gamma   90.00
#
_symmetry.space_group_name_H-M   'P 1'
#
loop_
_entity.id
_entity.type
_entity.pdbx_description
1 polymer ?
#
loop_
_entity_poly.entity_id
_entity_poly.type
_entity_poly.pdbx_seq_one_letter_code
_entity_poly.pdbx_strand_id
1 'polypeptide(L)'
;MAAPQARVMVRFLDRDAVLDLAAPPAEGPWRLMNAGQWEPLEVRWKPGAPRLGAAVVGRTAPEWVLLEDPAGDTHRVILRGPGPEELARRNQRLDPDDRDALAMLGILWVLGWTRW
;
A
#
# COMPACT_ATOMS: atom_id res chain seq x y z
N MET A 1 -23.84 3.71 6.10
CA MET A 1 -22.58 4.11 5.47
C MET A 1 -22.62 3.67 4.01
N ALA A 2 -22.41 4.57 3.06
CA ALA A 2 -22.35 4.20 1.64
C ALA A 2 -21.16 3.25 1.39
N ALA A 3 -21.32 2.30 0.47
CA ALA A 3 -20.22 1.42 0.07
C ALA A 3 -19.13 2.24 -0.63
N PRO A 4 -17.83 1.95 -0.37
CA PRO A 4 -16.75 2.65 -1.04
C PRO A 4 -16.80 2.39 -2.55
N GLN A 5 -16.57 3.42 -3.35
CA GLN A 5 -16.55 3.31 -4.81
C GLN A 5 -15.14 3.05 -5.35
N ALA A 6 -14.11 3.46 -4.60
CA ALA A 6 -12.73 3.14 -4.88
C ALA A 6 -11.95 2.87 -3.58
N ARG A 7 -10.85 2.14 -3.70
CA ARG A 7 -9.92 1.85 -2.61
C ARG A 7 -8.49 2.02 -3.09
N VAL A 8 -7.69 2.78 -2.35
CA VAL A 8 -6.25 2.90 -2.56
C VAL A 8 -5.53 2.09 -1.48
N MET A 9 -4.61 1.24 -1.92
CA MET A 9 -3.71 0.48 -1.06
C MET A 9 -2.27 0.91 -1.33
N VAL A 10 -1.61 1.43 -0.29
CA VAL A 10 -0.19 1.75 -0.33
C VAL A 10 0.55 0.68 0.46
N ARG A 11 1.32 -0.13 -0.25
CA ARG A 11 2.06 -1.26 0.32
C ARG A 11 3.47 -0.83 0.69
N PHE A 12 3.75 -0.85 1.98
CA PHE A 12 5.09 -0.73 2.55
C PHE A 12 5.71 -2.12 2.68
N LEU A 13 7.00 -2.17 3.04
CA LEU A 13 7.71 -3.45 3.19
C LEU A 13 7.11 -4.34 4.29
N ASP A 14 6.50 -3.73 5.31
CA ASP A 14 5.94 -4.42 6.48
C ASP A 14 4.41 -4.32 6.56
N ARG A 15 3.78 -3.28 6.00
CA ARG A 15 2.36 -2.98 6.26
C ARG A 15 1.66 -2.33 5.08
N ASP A 16 0.34 -2.44 5.07
CA ASP A 16 -0.52 -1.79 4.08
C ASP A 16 -1.26 -0.60 4.70
N ALA A 17 -1.22 0.54 4.03
CA ALA A 17 -2.13 1.66 4.30
C ALA A 17 -3.30 1.57 3.33
N VAL A 18 -4.53 1.51 3.85
CA VAL A 18 -5.74 1.34 3.04
C VAL A 18 -6.65 2.55 3.22
N LEU A 19 -6.95 3.23 2.12
CA LEU A 19 -7.87 4.35 2.04
C LEU A 19 -9.10 3.96 1.21
N ASP A 20 -10.28 4.04 1.82
CA ASP A 20 -11.56 3.85 1.15
C ASP A 20 -12.12 5.21 0.71
N LEU A 21 -12.43 5.34 -0.57
CA LEU A 21 -12.94 6.57 -1.18
C LEU A 21 -14.44 6.42 -1.48
N ALA A 22 -15.21 7.43 -1.10
CA ALA A 22 -16.66 7.48 -1.36
C ALA A 22 -17.01 7.78 -2.82
N ALA A 23 -16.06 8.34 -3.58
CA ALA A 23 -16.20 8.67 -4.99
C ALA A 23 -15.02 8.10 -5.79
N PRO A 24 -15.14 7.96 -7.12
CA PRO A 24 -14.03 7.59 -7.97
C PRO A 24 -12.92 8.65 -7.85
N PRO A 25 -11.65 8.24 -7.78
CA PRO A 25 -10.51 9.15 -7.70
C PRO A 25 -10.42 9.98 -8.99
N ALA A 26 -10.00 11.24 -8.86
CA ALA A 26 -9.58 12.04 -10.01
C ALA A 26 -8.35 11.40 -10.70
N GLU A 27 -8.18 11.69 -12.00
CA GLU A 27 -6.96 11.32 -12.71
C GLU A 27 -5.83 12.26 -12.33
N GLY A 28 -4.63 11.73 -12.10
CA GLY A 28 -3.45 12.52 -11.79
C GLY A 28 -2.54 11.89 -10.74
N PRO A 29 -1.45 12.59 -10.39
CA PRO A 29 -0.46 12.07 -9.46
C PRO A 29 -1.01 12.09 -8.04
N TRP A 30 -0.88 10.95 -7.36
CA TRP A 30 -1.02 10.88 -5.92
C TRP A 30 0.29 11.32 -5.28
N ARG A 31 0.23 11.75 -4.02
CA ARG A 31 1.44 12.07 -3.25
C ARG A 31 1.38 11.46 -1.86
N LEU A 32 2.55 11.12 -1.35
CA LEU A 32 2.75 10.58 -0.01
C LEU A 32 3.64 11.54 0.77
N MET A 33 3.22 11.91 1.97
CA MET A 33 4.06 12.68 2.87
C MET A 33 5.19 11.80 3.42
N ASN A 34 6.42 12.23 3.23
CA ASN A 34 7.62 11.63 3.78
C ASN A 34 8.43 12.68 4.54
N ALA A 35 8.57 12.53 5.86
CA ALA A 35 9.42 13.41 6.68
C ALA A 35 9.19 14.93 6.44
N GLY A 36 7.95 15.34 6.17
CA GLY A 36 7.58 16.74 5.90
C GLY A 36 7.66 17.17 4.44
N GLN A 37 8.02 16.27 3.52
CA GLN A 37 8.05 16.51 2.08
C GLN A 37 7.01 15.65 1.35
N TRP A 38 6.31 16.25 0.39
CA TRP A 38 5.38 15.52 -0.48
C TRP A 38 6.13 14.87 -1.63
N GLU A 39 6.12 13.54 -1.67
CA GLU A 39 6.74 12.74 -2.73
C GLU A 39 5.66 12.23 -3.70
N PRO A 40 5.89 12.25 -5.02
CA PRO A 40 4.97 11.67 -5.97
C PRO A 40 4.84 10.16 -5.74
N LEU A 41 3.62 9.66 -5.85
CA LEU A 41 3.25 8.27 -5.66
C LEU A 41 2.56 7.74 -6.91
N GLU A 42 3.16 6.74 -7.55
CA GLU A 42 2.56 6.06 -8.70
C GLU A 42 1.48 5.08 -8.21
N VAL A 43 0.22 5.45 -8.41
CA VAL A 43 -0.93 4.57 -8.14
C VAL A 43 -1.38 3.92 -9.43
N ARG A 44 -1.25 2.59 -9.50
CA ARG A 44 -1.77 1.79 -10.61
C ARG A 44 -3.18 1.35 -10.33
N TRP A 45 -4.08 1.68 -11.24
CA TRP A 45 -5.50 1.41 -11.10
C TRP A 45 -5.92 0.14 -11.84
N LYS A 46 -6.65 -0.72 -11.14
CA LYS A 46 -7.35 -1.87 -11.69
C LYS A 46 -8.86 -1.60 -11.71
N PRO A 47 -9.56 -1.90 -12.82
CA PRO A 47 -11.01 -1.82 -12.87
C PRO A 47 -11.66 -2.83 -11.90
N GLY A 48 -12.82 -2.47 -11.35
CA GLY A 48 -13.55 -3.29 -10.37
C GLY A 48 -14.61 -2.47 -9.63
N ALA A 49 -15.39 -3.14 -8.77
CA ALA A 49 -16.35 -2.50 -7.86
C ALA A 49 -16.09 -3.03 -6.43
N PRO A 50 -15.35 -2.28 -5.58
CA PRO A 50 -14.77 -0.97 -5.83
C PRO A 50 -13.57 -0.98 -6.79
N ARG A 51 -13.28 0.16 -7.44
CA ARG A 51 -12.07 0.36 -8.24
C ARG A 51 -10.85 0.29 -7.31
N LEU A 52 -9.82 -0.47 -7.67
CA LEU A 52 -8.67 -0.71 -6.80
C LEU A 52 -7.43 0.02 -7.33
N GLY A 53 -6.84 0.88 -6.52
CA GLY A 53 -5.55 1.52 -6.77
C GLY A 53 -4.49 0.92 -5.87
N ALA A 54 -3.31 0.62 -6.41
CA ALA A 54 -2.19 0.10 -5.65
C ALA A 54 -0.92 0.92 -5.92
N ALA A 55 -0.17 1.20 -4.86
CA ALA A 55 1.16 1.78 -4.93
C ALA A 55 2.12 1.02 -3.98
N VAL A 56 3.40 1.00 -4.31
CA VAL A 56 4.44 0.35 -3.50
C VAL A 56 5.46 1.38 -3.06
N VAL A 57 5.85 1.32 -1.79
CA VAL A 57 6.88 2.19 -1.22
C VAL A 57 7.98 1.31 -0.65
N GLY A 58 9.20 1.47 -1.15
CA GLY A 58 10.38 0.68 -0.76
C GLY A 58 10.94 1.03 0.62
N ARG A 59 10.10 1.21 1.63
CA ARG A 59 10.49 1.50 3.02
C ARG A 59 9.51 0.88 4.02
N THR A 60 9.90 0.81 5.28
CA THR A 60 9.00 0.44 6.37
C THR A 60 8.01 1.55 6.64
N ALA A 61 6.79 1.17 7.01
CA ALA A 61 5.73 2.12 7.29
C ALA A 61 5.94 2.83 8.64
N PRO A 62 5.65 4.13 8.74
CA PRO A 62 5.40 4.79 10.02
C PRO A 62 4.09 4.27 10.67
N GLU A 63 3.61 4.83 11.78
CA GLU A 63 2.32 4.42 12.37
C GLU A 63 1.10 4.87 11.57
N TRP A 64 1.23 5.99 10.88
CA TRP A 64 0.23 6.58 10.00
C TRP A 64 0.93 7.31 8.86
N VAL A 65 0.23 7.47 7.76
CA VAL A 65 0.72 8.21 6.59
C VAL A 65 -0.29 9.28 6.17
N LEU A 66 0.18 10.31 5.46
CA LEU A 66 -0.68 11.27 4.77
C LEU A 66 -0.58 11.02 3.28
N LEU A 67 -1.74 10.88 2.64
CA LEU A 67 -1.88 10.77 1.20
C LEU A 67 -2.59 12.02 0.69
N GLU A 68 -2.02 12.68 -0.30
CA GLU A 68 -2.69 13.74 -1.04
C GLU A 68 -3.19 13.14 -2.36
N ASP A 69 -4.48 13.28 -2.62
CA ASP A 69 -5.10 12.84 -3.85
C ASP A 69 -4.92 13.87 -4.98
N PRO A 70 -5.26 13.53 -6.24
CA PRO A 70 -5.08 14.45 -7.36
C PRO A 70 -5.97 15.70 -7.30
N ALA A 71 -7.00 15.74 -6.45
CA ALA A 71 -7.81 16.92 -6.21
C ALA A 71 -7.18 17.85 -5.15
N GLY A 72 -6.10 17.42 -4.49
CA GLY A 72 -5.41 18.15 -3.43
C GLY A 72 -5.97 17.86 -2.03
N ASP A 73 -6.88 16.90 -1.88
CA ASP A 73 -7.40 16.52 -0.59
C ASP A 73 -6.39 15.63 0.15
N THR A 74 -6.13 15.96 1.41
CA THR A 74 -5.20 15.24 2.27
C THR A 74 -5.93 14.24 3.17
N HIS A 75 -5.53 12.98 3.08
CA HIS A 75 -6.10 11.85 3.79
C HIS A 75 -5.08 11.28 4.79
N ARG A 76 -5.43 11.27 6.08
CA ARG A 76 -4.64 10.57 7.10
C ARG A 76 -5.06 9.11 7.15
N VAL A 77 -4.12 8.20 6.87
CA VAL A 77 -4.38 6.76 6.82
C VAL A 77 -3.62 6.05 7.94
N ILE A 78 -4.36 5.33 8.78
CA ILE A 78 -3.79 4.44 9.79
C ILE A 78 -3.55 3.07 9.12
N LEU A 79 -2.36 2.52 9.28
CA LEU A 79 -2.03 1.25 8.63
C LEU A 79 -2.82 0.09 9.21
N ARG A 80 -3.22 -0.82 8.33
CA ARG A 80 -3.91 -2.06 8.69
C ARG A 80 -3.00 -3.23 8.35
N GLY A 81 -2.57 -3.96 9.37
CA GLY A 81 -1.68 -5.12 9.25
C GLY A 81 -0.97 -5.40 10.56
N PRO A 82 -0.38 -6.59 10.73
CA PRO A 82 0.47 -6.88 11.89
C PRO A 82 1.61 -5.85 11.94
N GLY A 83 1.84 -5.26 13.11
CA GLY A 83 2.95 -4.31 13.32
C GLY A 83 4.31 -4.93 12.97
N PRO A 84 5.36 -4.10 12.77
CA PRO A 84 6.71 -4.60 12.49
C PRO A 84 7.22 -5.57 13.56
N GLU A 85 6.82 -5.38 14.82
CA GLU A 85 7.14 -6.29 15.92
C GLU A 85 6.45 -7.66 15.82
N GLU A 86 5.20 -7.69 15.37
CA GLU A 86 4.44 -8.92 15.17
C GLU A 86 4.95 -9.68 13.93
N LEU A 87 5.38 -8.96 12.88
CA LEU A 87 6.08 -9.54 11.74
C LEU A 87 7.46 -10.08 12.12
N ALA A 88 8.24 -9.35 12.92
CA ALA A 88 9.53 -9.83 13.43
C ALA A 88 9.35 -11.10 14.27
N ARG A 89 8.32 -11.13 15.14
CA ARG A 89 7.99 -12.28 15.97
C ARG A 89 7.50 -13.49 15.15
N ARG A 90 6.73 -13.26 14.08
CA ARG A 90 6.30 -14.32 13.16
C ARG A 90 7.46 -14.84 12.33
N ASN A 91 8.30 -13.95 11.81
CA ASN A 91 9.50 -14.32 11.06
C ASN A 91 10.50 -15.11 11.92
N GLN A 92 10.61 -14.82 13.22
CA GLN A 92 11.44 -15.60 14.15
C GLN A 92 10.95 -17.04 14.36
N ARG A 93 9.67 -17.33 14.09
CA ARG A 93 9.09 -18.68 14.19
C ARG A 93 9.05 -19.41 12.85
N LEU A 94 9.37 -18.73 11.75
CA LEU A 94 9.48 -19.35 10.44
C LEU A 94 10.87 -19.94 10.27
N ASP A 95 10.94 -21.19 9.83
CA ASP A 95 12.19 -21.84 9.44
C ASP A 95 12.87 -21.03 8.32
N PRO A 96 14.21 -20.92 8.27
CA PRO A 96 14.93 -20.17 7.24
C PRO A 96 14.47 -20.47 5.81
N ASP A 97 14.18 -21.74 5.50
CA ASP A 97 13.70 -22.17 4.19
C ASP A 97 12.31 -21.62 3.83
N ASP A 98 11.41 -21.51 4.81
CA ASP A 98 10.08 -20.91 4.60
C ASP A 98 10.16 -19.40 4.38
N ARG A 99 11.15 -18.74 5.00
CA ARG A 99 11.39 -17.31 4.82
C ARG A 99 11.90 -17.01 3.41
N ASP A 100 12.82 -17.83 2.90
CA ASP A 100 13.34 -17.71 1.55
C ASP A 100 12.28 -18.05 0.50
N ALA A 101 11.42 -19.04 0.77
CA ALA A 101 10.27 -19.37 -0.08
C ALA A 101 9.26 -18.22 -0.17
N LEU A 102 8.94 -17.55 0.95
CA LEU A 102 8.05 -16.38 0.95
C LEU A 102 8.67 -15.15 0.27
N ALA A 103 9.97 -14.91 0.45
CA ALA A 103 10.68 -13.86 -0.28
C ALA A 103 10.65 -14.14 -1.80
N MET A 104 10.87 -15.39 -2.20
CA MET A 104 10.74 -15.83 -3.58
C MET A 104 9.33 -15.67 -4.13
N LEU A 105 8.30 -15.99 -3.34
CA LEU A 105 6.90 -15.78 -3.73
C LEU A 105 6.57 -14.29 -3.88
N GLY A 106 7.10 -13.43 -3.01
CA GLY A 106 6.99 -11.98 -3.15
C GLY A 106 7.65 -11.47 -4.45
N ILE A 107 8.86 -11.95 -4.76
CA ILE A 107 9.58 -11.61 -6.00
C ILE A 107 8.83 -12.13 -7.24
N LEU A 108 8.36 -13.38 -7.22
CA LEU A 108 7.59 -13.99 -8.31
C LEU A 108 6.26 -13.27 -8.54
N TRP A 109 5.61 -12.81 -7.47
CA TRP A 109 4.38 -12.03 -7.57
C TRP A 109 4.64 -10.67 -8.23
N VAL A 110 5.72 -9.98 -7.86
CA VAL A 110 6.16 -8.72 -8.50
C VAL A 110 6.49 -8.94 -9.99
N LEU A 111 7.24 -10.00 -10.32
CA LEU A 111 7.60 -10.34 -11.69
C LEU A 111 6.38 -10.71 -12.55
N GLY A 112 5.40 -11.40 -11.95
CA GLY A 112 4.12 -11.71 -12.60
C GLY A 112 3.30 -10.47 -12.96
N TRP A 113 3.51 -9.36 -12.24
CA TRP A 113 2.88 -8.06 -12.53
C TRP A 113 3.61 -7.23 -13.58
N THR A 114 4.93 -7.44 -13.77
CA THR A 114 5.70 -6.75 -14.82
C THR A 114 5.50 -7.31 -16.22
N ARG A 115 4.74 -8.40 -16.35
CA ARG A 115 4.58 -9.15 -17.59
C ARG A 115 3.21 -8.91 -18.24
N TRP A 116 2.78 -7.66 -18.35
CA TRP A 116 1.65 -7.19 -19.16
C TRP A 116 1.87 -5.75 -19.60
#